data_AF-A0A1S8WLV6-F1
#
_entry.id   AF-A0A1S8WLV6-F1
#
_cell.length_a   1.000
_cell.length_b   1.000
_cell.length_c   1.000
_cell.angle_alpha   90.00
_cell.angle_beta   90.00
_cell.angle_gamma   90.00
#
_symmetry.space_group_name_H-M   'P 1'
#
loop_
_entity.id
_entity.type
_entity.pdbx_description
1 polymer ?
#
loop_
_entity_poly.entity_id
_entity_poly.type
_entity_poly.pdbx_seq_one_letter_code
_entity_poly.pdbx_strand_id
1 'polypeptide(L)' 'MRGVYYRYTNFDQSADEAAFFLALDDEERDLDSDVNEDLSYLSKTFLTGNCYNRWFDKSFTLIVLPNSS' A
#
# COMPACT_ATOMS: atom_id res chain seq x y z
N MET A 1 -14.37 4.42 11.17
CA MET A 1 -13.76 3.53 12.19
C MET A 1 -12.51 4.20 12.72
N ARG A 2 -12.38 4.36 14.06
CA ARG A 2 -11.24 4.99 14.72
C ARG A 2 -10.20 3.92 15.05
N GLY A 3 -9.14 3.85 14.25
CA GLY A 3 -8.02 2.93 14.44
C GLY A 3 -6.95 3.53 15.35
N VAL A 4 -6.70 2.81 16.45
CA VAL A 4 -5.48 2.68 17.26
C VAL A 4 -4.69 3.96 17.64
N TYR A 5 -4.58 4.15 18.96
CA TYR A 5 -3.89 5.23 19.65
C TYR A 5 -2.38 5.32 19.32
N TYR A 6 -1.97 6.30 18.51
CA TYR A 6 -0.60 6.84 18.54
C TYR A 6 -0.55 7.99 19.56
N ARG A 7 -0.46 7.64 20.85
CA ARG A 7 -0.22 8.63 21.90
C ARG A 7 1.26 8.58 22.29
N TYR A 8 2.02 9.57 21.81
CA TYR A 8 3.31 10.03 22.35
C TYR A 8 4.61 9.26 22.04
N THR A 9 4.73 8.56 20.92
CA THR A 9 6.05 8.12 20.44
C THR A 9 6.23 8.52 18.98
N ASN A 10 7.45 8.92 18.61
CA ASN A 10 7.81 9.39 17.28
C ASN A 10 7.41 8.34 16.24
N PHE A 11 6.67 8.76 15.21
CA PHE A 11 6.18 7.89 14.14
C PHE A 11 7.31 7.04 13.55
N ASP A 12 8.49 7.64 13.39
CA ASP A 12 9.71 7.00 12.88
C ASP A 12 10.09 5.73 13.65
N GLN A 13 10.14 5.81 14.99
CA GLN A 13 10.48 4.66 15.83
C GLN A 13 9.40 3.57 15.75
N SER A 14 8.12 3.96 15.73
CA SER A 14 7.02 3.01 15.59
C SER A 14 6.97 2.38 14.20
N ALA A 15 7.36 3.13 13.17
CA ALA A 15 7.44 2.66 11.80
C ALA A 15 8.55 1.63 11.72
N ASP A 16 9.77 1.92 12.14
CA ASP A 16 10.94 1.02 12.08
C ASP A 16 10.77 -0.28 12.88
N GLU A 17 10.09 -0.25 14.03
CA GLU A 17 9.86 -1.43 14.87
C GLU A 17 8.67 -2.30 14.40
N ALA A 18 7.78 -1.79 13.55
CA ALA A 18 6.63 -2.56 13.06
C ALA A 18 7.04 -3.79 12.24
N ALA A 19 6.34 -4.92 12.43
CA ALA A 19 6.62 -6.17 11.73
C ALA A 19 6.46 -6.07 10.19
N PHE A 20 5.49 -5.27 9.74
CA PHE A 20 5.26 -4.97 8.33
C PHE A 20 4.46 -3.67 8.19
N PHE A 21 4.47 -3.09 6.99
CA PHE A 21 3.62 -1.96 6.63
C PHE A 21 2.39 -2.44 5.85
N LEU A 22 1.22 -1.88 6.15
CA LEU A 22 -0.02 -2.13 5.41
C LEU A 22 -0.38 -0.85 4.65
N ALA A 23 -0.38 -0.93 3.32
CA ALA A 23 -0.86 0.13 2.44
C ALA A 23 -2.28 -0.21 1.95
N LEU A 24 -3.24 0.66 2.27
CA LEU A 24 -4.59 0.60 1.73
C LEU A 24 -4.66 1.61 0.58
N ASP A 25 -4.60 1.11 -0.65
CA ASP A 25 -4.70 1.97 -1.83
C ASP A 25 -6.17 2.35 -2.07
N ASP A 26 -6.38 3.56 -2.59
CA ASP A 26 -7.69 4.13 -2.92
C ASP A 26 -7.89 4.33 -4.43
N GLU A 27 -6.88 4.00 -5.24
CA GLU A 27 -7.00 4.01 -6.69
C GLU A 27 -7.84 2.81 -7.16
N GLU A 28 -9.08 3.10 -7.54
CA GLU A 28 -9.96 2.13 -8.20
C GLU A 28 -9.62 2.02 -9.69
N ARG A 29 -9.50 0.79 -10.19
CA ARG A 29 -9.39 0.47 -11.60
C ARG A 29 -10.04 -0.87 -11.89
N ASP A 30 -10.87 -0.92 -12.92
CA ASP A 30 -11.45 -2.16 -13.42
C ASP A 30 -10.39 -2.95 -14.21
N LEU A 31 -10.19 -4.22 -13.83
CA LEU A 31 -9.24 -5.14 -14.46
C LEU A 31 -9.93 -5.96 -15.56
N ASP A 32 -10.56 -5.24 -16.48
CA ASP A 32 -11.39 -5.80 -17.55
C ASP A 32 -10.77 -5.55 -18.94
N SER A 33 -9.50 -5.12 -18.97
CA SER A 33 -8.82 -4.71 -20.19
C SER A 33 -7.98 -5.85 -20.79
N ASP A 34 -7.04 -5.53 -21.67
CA ASP A 34 -6.08 -6.53 -22.13
C ASP A 34 -5.25 -6.99 -20.93
N VAL A 35 -5.11 -8.31 -20.76
CA VAL A 35 -4.35 -8.92 -19.66
C VAL A 35 -2.95 -8.31 -19.51
N ASN A 36 -2.30 -7.93 -20.61
CA ASN A 36 -0.98 -7.30 -20.55
C ASN A 36 -1.03 -5.88 -20.01
N GLU A 37 -2.08 -5.12 -20.32
CA GLU A 37 -2.26 -3.76 -19.79
C GLU A 37 -2.57 -3.79 -18.30
N ASP A 38 -3.42 -4.71 -17.87
CA ASP A 38 -3.76 -4.91 -16.45
C ASP A 38 -2.55 -5.36 -15.64
N LEU A 39 -1.76 -6.31 -16.15
CA LEU A 39 -0.53 -6.72 -15.48
C LEU A 39 0.51 -5.61 -15.45
N SER A 40 0.62 -4.79 -16.50
CA SER A 40 1.52 -3.62 -16.52
C SER A 40 1.12 -2.60 -15.46
N TYR A 41 -0.18 -2.36 -15.32
CA TYR A 41 -0.72 -1.48 -14.28
C TYR A 41 -0.45 -2.03 -12.88
N LEU A 42 -0.80 -3.29 -12.61
CA LEU A 42 -0.55 -3.92 -11.31
C LEU A 42 0.95 -3.91 -10.96
N SER A 43 1.81 -4.16 -11.93
CA SER A 43 3.27 -4.11 -11.74
C SER A 43 3.75 -2.73 -11.29
N LYS A 44 3.28 -1.66 -11.93
CA LYS A 44 3.61 -0.28 -11.51
C LYS A 44 3.04 0.04 -10.14
N THR A 45 1.79 -0.34 -9.89
CA THR A 45 1.08 -0.09 -8.63
C THR A 45 1.78 -0.78 -7.45
N PHE A 46 2.20 -2.04 -7.60
CA PHE A 46 2.89 -2.76 -6.53
C PHE A 46 4.35 -2.35 -6.36
N LEU A 47 5.03 -1.93 -7.43
CA LEU A 47 6.44 -1.53 -7.34
C LEU A 47 6.62 -0.15 -6.74
N THR A 48 5.82 0.83 -7.17
CA THR A 48 6.00 2.24 -6.78
C THR A 48 4.74 2.87 -6.22
N GLY A 49 3.55 2.39 -6.64
CA GLY A 49 2.28 3.02 -6.32
C GLY A 49 2.30 4.51 -6.68
N ASN A 50 1.66 5.30 -5.82
CA ASN A 50 1.63 6.77 -5.90
C ASN A 50 2.83 7.44 -5.18
N CYS A 51 3.82 6.67 -4.75
CA CYS A 51 5.04 7.11 -4.07
C CYS A 51 4.86 7.84 -2.72
N TYR A 52 3.66 7.84 -2.11
CA TYR A 52 3.44 8.45 -0.79
C TYR A 52 2.88 7.50 0.27
N ASN A 53 2.34 6.35 -0.12
CA ASN A 53 1.79 5.34 0.80
C ASN A 53 2.62 4.04 0.82
N ARG A 54 3.92 4.15 0.58
CA ARG A 54 4.89 3.04 0.58
C ARG A 54 6.00 3.33 1.57
N TRP A 55 6.32 2.37 2.44
CA TRP A 55 7.53 2.41 3.27
C TRP A 55 8.56 1.43 2.72
N PHE A 56 9.40 1.90 1.80
CA PHE A 56 10.35 1.06 1.07
C PHE A 56 11.47 0.47 1.93
N ASP A 57 11.72 1.02 3.13
CA ASP A 57 12.74 0.52 4.05
C ASP A 57 12.28 -0.72 4.85
N LYS A 58 11.00 -1.13 4.73
CA LYS A 58 10.51 -2.36 5.34
C LYS A 58 10.92 -3.59 4.55
N SER A 59 11.13 -4.70 5.29
CA SER A 59 11.39 -6.01 4.69
C SER A 59 10.33 -6.41 3.67
N PHE A 60 9.05 -6.09 3.93
CA PHE A 60 7.97 -6.16 2.95
C PHE A 60 6.83 -5.21 3.33
N THR A 61 6.01 -4.87 2.33
CA THR A 61 4.76 -4.11 2.49
C THR A 61 3.60 -4.94 1.94
N LEU A 62 2.51 -5.04 2.71
CA LEU A 62 1.25 -5.61 2.23
C LEU A 62 0.43 -4.49 1.59
N ILE A 63 0.12 -4.62 0.29
CA ILE A 63 -0.69 -3.66 -0.46
C ILE A 63 -2.08 -4.28 -0.67
N VAL A 64 -3.12 -3.58 -0.25
CA VAL A 64 -4.51 -3.95 -0.48
C VAL A 64 -5.12 -2.96 -1.45
N LEU A 65 -5.56 -3.47 -2.60
CA LEU A 65 -6.30 -2.69 -3.59
C LEU A 65 -7.79 -2.68 -3.23
N PRO A 66 -8.53 -1.64 -3.62
CA PRO A 66 -9.99 -1.68 -3.60
C PRO A 66 -10.50 -2.89 -4.37
N ASN A 67 -11.63 -3.46 -3.93
CA ASN A 67 -12.30 -4.46 -4.75
C ASN A 67 -12.81 -3.76 -6.01
N SER A 68 -12.38 -4.22 -7.19
CA SER A 68 -13.08 -3.92 -8.44
C SER A 68 -14.44 -4.62 -8.39
N SER A 69 -15.51 -3.89 -8.72
CA SER A 69 -16.87 -4.47 -8.80
C SER A 69 -17.06 -5.28 -10.08
#